data_AF-A0A9D1F3F9-F1
#
_entry.id   AF-A0A9D1F3F9-F1
#
_cell.length_a   1.000
_cell.length_b   1.000
_cell.length_c   1.000
_cell.angle_alpha   90.00
_cell.angle_beta   90.00
_cell.angle_gamma   90.00
#
_symmetry.space_group_name_H-M   'P 1'
#
loop_
_entity.id
_entity.type
_entity.pdbx_description
1 polymer ?
#
loop_
_entity_poly.entity_id
_entity_poly.type
_entity_poly.pdbx_seq_one_letter_code
_entity_poly.pdbx_strand_id
1 'polypeptide(L)'
;MKKRIIVGATGASGLPLLIRCLKLILRAADVTLKEQRPLVLSARETPMSAVHLKNLYELSMIPGVRIMPPMLTFYSRPKTIDDMVYHMAAKLLEPFGIEAKEYRRWNGL
;
A
#
# COMPACT_ATOMS: atom_id res chain seq x y z
N MET A 1 -7.75 12.32 -15.73
CA MET A 1 -6.56 11.43 -15.70
C MET A 1 -6.89 10.15 -14.94
N LYS A 2 -6.76 8.97 -15.56
CA LYS A 2 -7.00 7.68 -14.89
C LYS A 2 -5.91 7.46 -13.83
N LYS A 3 -6.27 7.59 -12.55
CA LYS A 3 -5.39 7.27 -11.42
C LYS A 3 -5.16 5.75 -11.42
N ARG A 4 -3.93 5.31 -11.71
CA ARG A 4 -3.57 3.89 -11.75
C ARG A 4 -3.07 3.51 -10.37
N ILE A 5 -3.81 2.65 -9.69
CA ILE A 5 -3.48 2.13 -8.37
C ILE A 5 -2.59 0.90 -8.58
N ILE A 6 -1.38 0.91 -8.03
CA ILE A 6 -0.55 -0.30 -7.92
C ILE A 6 -0.54 -0.68 -6.45
N VAL A 7 -1.37 -1.68 -6.08
CA VAL A 7 -1.34 -2.31 -4.77
C VAL A 7 -0.74 -3.69 -4.97
N GLY A 8 0.53 -3.86 -4.59
CA GLY A 8 1.18 -5.16 -4.57
C GLY A 8 0.96 -5.86 -3.23
N ALA A 9 0.20 -6.95 -3.21
CA ALA A 9 0.19 -7.90 -2.11
C ALA A 9 1.10 -9.07 -2.50
N THR A 10 2.23 -9.25 -1.80
CA THR A 10 3.18 -10.33 -2.09
C THR A 10 2.82 -11.58 -1.27
N GLY A 11 2.56 -12.68 -1.97
CA GLY A 11 2.55 -14.04 -1.44
C GLY A 11 3.37 -14.90 -2.40
N ALA A 12 4.46 -15.49 -1.90
CA ALA A 12 5.39 -16.26 -2.71
C ALA A 12 4.78 -17.62 -3.08
N SER A 13 4.08 -17.74 -4.21
CA SER A 13 3.85 -19.05 -4.83
C SER A 13 4.65 -19.13 -6.14
N GLY A 14 5.61 -20.06 -6.18
CA GLY A 14 6.64 -20.22 -7.22
C GLY A 14 6.13 -20.69 -8.58
N LEU A 15 4.98 -20.20 -9.05
CA LEU A 15 4.44 -20.53 -10.37
C LEU A 15 5.11 -19.67 -11.46
N PRO A 16 5.42 -20.24 -12.65
CA PRO A 16 6.01 -19.50 -13.77
C PRO A 16 5.21 -18.25 -14.19
N LEU A 17 3.88 -18.32 -14.06
CA LEU A 17 2.99 -17.20 -14.33
C LEU A 17 3.20 -16.05 -13.32
N LEU A 18 3.40 -16.40 -12.05
CA LEU A 18 3.56 -15.44 -10.96
C LEU A 18 4.88 -14.67 -11.08
N ILE A 19 5.95 -15.31 -11.56
CA ILE A 19 7.23 -14.64 -11.89
C ILE A 19 7.03 -13.57 -12.97
N ARG A 20 6.22 -13.85 -14.00
CA ARG A 20 5.92 -12.86 -15.05
C ARG A 20 5.09 -11.70 -14.50
N CYS A 21 4.10 -11.98 -13.65
CA CYS A 21 3.32 -10.96 -12.96
C CYS A 21 4.22 -10.08 -12.08
N LEU A 22 5.14 -10.65 -11.30
CA LEU A 22 6.09 -9.91 -10.47
C LEU A 22 6.99 -9.00 -11.32
N LYS A 23 7.50 -9.47 -12.46
CA LYS A 23 8.29 -8.64 -13.39
C LYS A 23 7.48 -7.46 -13.94
N LEU A 24 6.21 -7.68 -14.30
CA LEU A 24 5.34 -6.60 -14.77
C LEU A 24 5.00 -5.61 -13.66
N ILE A 25 4.76 -6.08 -12.44
CA ILE A 25 4.52 -5.22 -11.27
C ILE A 25 5.74 -4.35 -11.00
N LEU A 26 6.95 -4.93 -11.01
CA LEU A 26 8.20 -4.19 -10.84
C LEU A 26 8.38 -3.14 -11.95
N ARG A 27 8.13 -3.51 -13.21
CA ARG A 27 8.23 -2.56 -14.33
C ARG A 27 7.17 -1.47 -14.26
N ALA A 28 5.95 -1.79 -13.83
CA ALA A 28 4.89 -0.81 -13.66
C ALA A 28 5.23 0.17 -12.52
N ALA A 29 5.81 -0.33 -11.42
CA ALA A 29 6.30 0.51 -10.32
C ALA A 29 7.43 1.43 -10.80
N ASP A 30 8.42 0.89 -11.52
CA ASP A 30 9.53 1.66 -12.11
C ASP A 30 9.04 2.76 -13.05
N VAL A 31 8.11 2.46 -13.96
CA VAL A 31 7.47 3.47 -14.81
C VAL A 31 6.68 4.49 -13.99
N THR A 32 6.01 4.07 -12.92
CA THR A 32 5.26 4.97 -12.02
C THR A 32 6.20 5.97 -11.36
N LEU A 33 7.37 5.52 -10.89
CA LEU A 33 8.41 6.38 -10.33
C LEU A 33 8.99 7.32 -11.39
N LYS A 34 9.33 6.79 -12.57
CA LYS A 34 9.85 7.59 -13.71
C LYS A 34 8.90 8.71 -14.12
N GLU A 35 7.60 8.45 -14.06
CA GLU A 35 6.54 9.40 -14.42
C GLU A 35 6.09 10.28 -13.24
N GLN A 36 6.79 10.21 -12.09
CA GLN A 36 6.47 10.95 -10.86
C GLN A 36 5.00 10.79 -10.43
N ARG A 37 4.45 9.59 -10.61
CA ARG A 37 3.08 9.25 -10.21
C ARG A 37 3.07 8.70 -8.78
N PRO A 38 1.96 8.87 -8.03
CA PRO A 38 1.85 8.31 -6.70
C PRO A 38 2.03 6.79 -6.70
N LEU A 39 2.92 6.29 -5.86
CA LEU A 39 3.15 4.86 -5.62
C LEU A 39 2.87 4.57 -4.13
N VAL A 40 1.91 3.69 -3.85
CA VAL A 40 1.57 3.29 -2.47
C VAL A 40 2.00 1.83 -2.28
N LEU A 41 2.82 1.56 -1.27
CA LEU A 41 3.28 0.22 -0.93
C LEU A 41 2.70 -0.20 0.44
N SER A 42 1.94 -1.29 0.44
CA SER A 42 1.40 -1.92 1.66
C SER A 42 2.18 -3.19 2.00
N ALA A 43 3.36 -3.03 2.60
CA ALA A 43 4.20 -4.15 3.00
C ALA A 43 3.62 -4.85 4.25
N ARG A 44 3.39 -6.16 4.16
CA ARG A 44 2.84 -7.01 5.24
C ARG A 44 3.82 -8.13 5.55
N GLU A 45 4.63 -7.93 6.57
CA GLU A 45 5.53 -8.95 7.12
C GLU A 45 5.74 -8.68 8.62
N THR A 46 5.91 -9.72 9.43
CA THR A 46 6.23 -9.59 10.85
C THR A 46 6.91 -10.86 11.38
N PRO A 47 8.10 -10.77 12.01
CA PRO A 47 8.91 -9.57 12.22
C PRO A 47 9.61 -9.09 10.93
N MET A 48 9.93 -7.80 10.86
CA MET A 48 10.72 -7.26 9.74
C MET A 48 12.22 -7.42 9.99
N SER A 49 12.93 -7.94 8.99
CA SER A 49 14.40 -8.00 9.00
C SER A 49 15.02 -6.62 8.69
N ALA A 50 16.31 -6.46 8.98
CA ALA A 50 17.06 -5.27 8.58
C ALA A 50 17.00 -5.00 7.06
N VAL A 51 16.93 -6.06 6.24
CA VAL A 51 16.79 -5.95 4.78
C VAL A 51 15.46 -5.32 4.40
N HIS A 52 14.36 -5.75 5.04
CA HIS A 52 13.04 -5.17 4.79
C HIS A 52 13.03 -3.67 5.13
N LEU A 53 13.55 -3.32 6.31
CA LEU A 53 13.57 -1.93 6.77
C LEU A 53 14.44 -1.03 5.90
N LYS A 54 15.63 -1.50 5.49
CA LYS A 54 16.51 -0.76 4.58
C LYS A 54 15.82 -0.47 3.24
N ASN A 55 15.21 -1.48 2.63
CA ASN A 55 14.51 -1.31 1.35
C ASN A 55 13.31 -0.36 1.45
N LEU A 56 12.52 -0.47 2.53
CA LEU A 56 11.39 0.43 2.77
C LEU A 56 11.83 1.87 3.04
N TYR A 57 12.95 2.05 3.76
CA TYR A 57 13.54 3.36 4.01
C TYR A 57 14.00 4.02 2.71
N GLU A 58 14.77 3.31 1.87
CA GLU A 58 15.24 3.82 0.58
C GLU A 58 14.07 4.23 -0.34
N LEU A 59 13.03 3.40 -0.42
CA LEU A 59 11.81 3.72 -1.17
C LEU A 59 11.06 4.92 -0.61
N SER A 60 10.99 5.07 0.72
CA SER A 60 10.29 6.17 1.38
C SER A 60 10.89 7.54 1.10
N MET A 61 12.18 7.60 0.71
CA MET A 61 12.88 8.83 0.37
C MET A 61 12.54 9.35 -1.04
N ILE A 62 11.89 8.52 -1.87
CA ILE A 62 11.53 8.91 -3.24
C ILE A 62 10.23 9.74 -3.21
N PRO A 63 10.19 10.95 -3.80
CA PRO A 63 8.98 11.75 -3.86
C PRO A 63 7.80 11.01 -4.51
N GLY A 64 6.62 11.08 -3.88
CA GLY A 64 5.41 10.42 -4.35
C GLY A 64 5.27 8.96 -3.94
N VAL A 65 6.28 8.36 -3.30
CA VAL A 65 6.17 7.03 -2.67
C VAL A 65 5.57 7.16 -1.27
N ARG A 66 4.59 6.32 -0.94
CA ARG A 66 4.04 6.19 0.42
C ARG A 66 4.13 4.75 0.89
N ILE A 67 4.82 4.54 2.01
CA ILE A 67 4.87 3.25 2.70
C ILE A 67 3.73 3.21 3.72
N MET A 68 2.74 2.34 3.49
CA MET A 68 1.51 2.25 4.28
C MET A 68 1.25 0.79 4.67
N PRO A 69 1.98 0.22 5.65
CA PRO A 69 1.76 -1.15 6.08
C PRO A 69 0.32 -1.32 6.60
N PRO A 70 -0.29 -2.51 6.45
CA PRO A 70 -1.67 -2.76 6.85
C PRO A 70 -1.84 -2.88 8.36
N MET A 71 -1.72 -1.73 9.03
CA MET A 71 -1.86 -1.59 10.48
C MET A 71 -3.32 -1.31 10.82
N LEU A 72 -3.98 -2.27 11.49
CA LEU A 72 -5.37 -2.12 11.91
C LEU A 72 -5.50 -1.00 12.92
N THR A 73 -6.58 -0.23 12.81
CA THR A 73 -6.80 0.97 13.61
C THR A 73 -8.04 0.83 14.47
N PHE A 74 -7.94 1.16 15.76
CA PHE A 74 -8.99 0.89 16.74
C PHE A 74 -9.74 2.12 17.25
N TYR A 75 -9.27 3.34 16.94
CA TYR A 75 -9.93 4.57 17.41
C TYR A 75 -11.36 4.73 16.87
N SER A 76 -11.67 4.11 15.73
CA SER A 76 -13.00 4.14 15.10
C SER A 76 -14.00 3.20 15.79
N ARG A 77 -13.54 2.45 16.81
CA ARG A 77 -14.30 1.39 17.52
C ARG A 77 -14.99 0.44 16.53
N PRO A 78 -14.22 -0.21 15.63
CA PRO A 78 -14.78 -1.14 14.64
C PRO A 78 -15.55 -2.26 15.34
N LYS A 79 -16.68 -2.67 14.77
CA LYS A 79 -17.53 -3.75 15.27
C LYS A 79 -17.20 -5.08 14.60
N THR A 80 -16.71 -5.03 13.37
CA THR A 80 -16.40 -6.20 12.57
C THR A 80 -14.97 -6.14 12.02
N ILE A 81 -14.47 -7.28 11.54
CA ILE A 81 -13.20 -7.34 10.80
C ILE A 81 -13.32 -6.55 9.49
N ASP A 82 -14.48 -6.60 8.84
CA ASP A 82 -14.75 -5.88 7.60
C ASP A 82 -14.63 -4.37 7.79
N ASP A 83 -15.07 -3.82 8.93
CA ASP A 83 -14.88 -2.40 9.27
C ASP A 83 -13.38 -2.03 9.29
N MET A 84 -12.55 -2.92 9.85
CA MET A 84 -11.10 -2.69 9.93
C MET A 84 -10.44 -2.78 8.55
N VAL A 85 -10.84 -3.76 7.73
CA VAL A 85 -10.35 -3.95 6.36
C VAL A 85 -10.77 -2.77 5.49
N TYR A 86 -12.02 -2.32 5.59
CA TYR A 86 -12.53 -1.16 4.89
C TYR A 86 -11.74 0.10 5.25
N HIS A 87 -11.50 0.33 6.54
CA HIS A 87 -10.72 1.47 7.01
C HIS A 87 -9.29 1.46 6.48
N MET A 88 -8.67 0.28 6.42
CA MET A 88 -7.33 0.14 5.84
C MET A 88 -7.33 0.37 4.32
N ALA A 89 -8.30 -0.18 3.59
CA ALA A 89 -8.44 0.04 2.15
C ALA A 89 -8.67 1.52 1.84
N ALA A 90 -9.52 2.20 2.61
CA ALA A 90 -9.75 3.62 2.50
C ALA A 90 -8.46 4.44 2.67
N LYS A 91 -7.62 4.11 3.66
CA LYS A 91 -6.29 4.73 3.84
C LYS A 91 -5.38 4.52 2.64
N LEU A 92 -5.36 3.33 2.04
CA LEU A 92 -4.53 3.05 0.85
C LEU A 92 -4.98 3.82 -0.39
N LEU A 93 -6.27 4.16 -0.46
CA LEU A 93 -6.86 4.91 -1.57
C LEU A 93 -6.72 6.43 -1.41
N GLU A 94 -6.56 6.92 -0.19
CA GLU A 94 -6.44 8.35 0.13
C GLU A 94 -5.33 9.08 -0.66
N PRO A 95 -4.11 8.54 -0.85
CA PRO A 95 -3.06 9.20 -1.65
C PRO A 95 -3.45 9.39 -3.12
N PHE A 96 -4.41 8.60 -3.61
CA PHE A 96 -4.98 8.77 -4.94
C PHE A 96 -6.15 9.75 -4.93
N GLY A 97 -6.49 10.43 -3.84
CA GLY A 97 -7.65 11.32 -3.75
C GLY A 97 -8.96 10.61 -4.12
N ILE A 98 -9.11 9.38 -3.65
CA ILE A 98 -10.35 8.60 -3.72
C ILE A 98 -10.89 8.55 -2.30
N GLU A 99 -12.03 9.19 -2.09
CA GLU A 99 -12.69 9.22 -0.78
C GLU A 99 -13.62 8.01 -0.64
N ALA A 100 -13.35 7.20 0.39
CA ALA A 100 -14.23 6.11 0.77
C ALA A 100 -15.33 6.66 1.70
N LYS A 101 -16.60 6.38 1.37
CA LYS A 101 -17.78 6.97 2.03
C LYS A 101 -17.79 6.78 3.54
N GLU A 102 -17.33 5.64 4.03
CA GLU A 102 -17.40 5.29 5.46
C GLU A 102 -16.06 5.48 6.18
N TYR A 103 -15.09 6.13 5.53
CA TYR A 103 -13.78 6.39 6.14
C TYR A 103 -13.88 7.44 7.24
N ARG A 104 -13.65 7.01 8.48
CA ARG A 104 -13.66 7.90 9.65
C ARG A 104 -12.25 8.43 9.91
N ARG A 105 -11.92 9.58 9.32
CA ARG A 105 -10.66 10.25 9.64
C ARG A 105 -10.63 10.61 11.13
N TRP A 106 -9.46 10.48 11.75
CA TRP A 106 -9.26 10.97 13.10
C TRP A 106 -9.36 12.50 13.09
N ASN A 107 -10.31 13.05 13.85
CA ASN A 107 -10.58 14.49 13.90
C ASN A 107 -9.96 15.20 15.11
N GLY A 108 -9.07 14.53 15.85
CA GLY A 108 -8.51 15.08 17.10
C GLY A 108 -9.35 14.75 18.33
N LEU A 109 -8.87 15.26 19.47
CA LEU A 109 -9.61 15.37 20.72
C LEU A 109 -10.27 16.75 20.77
#